data_AF-A0A5Q4GTV4-F1
#
_entry.id   AF-A0A5Q4GTV4-F1
#
_cell.length_a   1.000
_cell.length_b   1.000
_cell.length_c   1.000
_cell.angle_alpha   90.00
_cell.angle_beta   90.00
_cell.angle_gamma   90.00
#
_symmetry.space_group_name_H-M   'P 1'
#
loop_
_entity.id
_entity.type
_entity.pdbx_description
1 polymer ?
#
loop_
_entity_poly.entity_id
_entity_poly.type
_entity_poly.pdbx_seq_one_letter_code
_entity_poly.pdbx_strand_id
1 'polypeptide(L)'
;HGADQAKPRLDIGLGALSRYIHPGQARTSPLIWHIFGRNTSRPWDEATNELAAKPIPPDQVEPLTSEQKRLFIEWIDLGAPWDALIDH
;
A
#
# COMPACT_ATOMS: atom_id res chain seq x y z
N HIS A 1 8.06 -37.31 -14.67
CA HIS A 1 6.62 -37.01 -14.75
C HIS A 1 6.19 -36.57 -13.36
N GLY A 2 5.80 -35.31 -13.16
CA GLY A 2 5.26 -34.87 -11.86
C GLY A 2 5.49 -33.39 -11.54
N ALA A 3 4.50 -32.59 -11.91
CA ALA A 3 4.11 -31.29 -11.36
C ALA A 3 5.12 -30.13 -11.41
N ASP A 4 5.03 -29.42 -12.52
CA ASP A 4 5.07 -27.96 -12.63
C ASP A 4 4.33 -27.28 -11.45
N GLN A 5 5.09 -26.88 -10.43
CA GLN A 5 4.64 -25.96 -9.39
C GLN A 5 4.80 -24.54 -9.96
N ALA A 6 3.85 -24.14 -10.81
CA ALA A 6 3.70 -22.77 -11.25
C ALA A 6 3.40 -21.90 -10.02
N LYS A 7 4.46 -21.37 -9.39
CA LYS A 7 4.35 -20.30 -8.39
C LYS A 7 3.61 -19.16 -9.10
N PRO A 8 2.45 -18.67 -8.60
CA PRO A 8 1.79 -17.54 -9.21
C PRO A 8 2.70 -16.32 -9.00
N ARG A 9 3.58 -16.10 -9.97
CA ARG A 9 4.43 -14.93 -10.01
C ARG A 9 3.53 -13.84 -10.53
N LEU A 10 3.02 -13.02 -9.62
CA LEU A 10 2.59 -11.68 -9.97
C LEU A 10 3.79 -11.00 -10.61
N ASP A 11 3.84 -11.02 -11.95
CA ASP A 11 4.78 -10.25 -12.75
C ASP A 11 4.47 -8.74 -12.70
N ILE A 12 3.61 -8.31 -11.76
CA ILE A 12 3.47 -6.93 -11.32
C ILE A 12 4.75 -6.58 -10.58
N GLY A 13 5.79 -6.21 -11.34
CA GLY A 13 7.15 -6.05 -10.84
C GLY A 13 7.20 -5.20 -9.58
N LEU A 14 8.10 -5.57 -8.67
CA LEU A 14 8.45 -4.85 -7.44
C LEU A 14 8.51 -3.31 -7.64
N GLY A 15 8.91 -2.86 -8.83
CA GLY A 15 8.97 -1.45 -9.22
C GLY A 15 7.63 -0.72 -9.34
N ALA A 16 6.51 -1.42 -9.52
CA ALA A 16 5.18 -0.81 -9.51
C ALA A 16 4.73 -0.49 -8.08
N LEU A 17 5.03 -1.36 -7.11
CA LEU A 17 4.66 -1.15 -5.71
C LEU A 17 5.54 -0.13 -5.01
N SER A 18 6.83 -0.06 -5.35
CA SER A 18 7.74 0.97 -4.80
C SER A 18 7.32 2.40 -5.14
N ARG A 19 6.52 2.61 -6.21
CA ARG A 19 5.91 3.91 -6.53
C ARG A 19 4.82 4.32 -5.54
N TYR A 20 4.11 3.35 -4.97
CA TYR A 20 2.92 3.62 -4.14
C TYR A 20 3.15 3.39 -2.65
N ILE A 21 4.21 2.67 -2.29
CA ILE A 21 4.50 2.26 -0.92
C ILE A 21 5.88 2.78 -0.53
N HIS A 22 5.92 3.52 0.57
CA HIS A 22 7.14 3.88 1.29
C HIS A 22 7.19 3.03 2.56
N PRO A 23 7.98 1.94 2.60
CA PRO A 23 8.06 1.05 3.76
C PRO A 23 8.38 1.81 5.05
N GLY A 24 7.64 1.52 6.12
CA GLY A 24 7.77 2.19 7.43
C GLY A 24 7.17 3.59 7.50
N GLN A 25 6.54 4.07 6.42
CA GLN A 25 6.04 5.43 6.30
C GLN A 25 4.65 5.48 5.65
N ALA A 26 3.63 4.94 6.33
CA ALA A 26 2.27 4.91 5.77
C ALA A 26 1.76 6.31 5.39
N ARG A 27 2.02 7.32 6.22
CA ARG A 27 1.51 8.69 5.98
C ARG A 27 2.00 9.32 4.68
N THR A 28 3.20 8.96 4.22
CA THR A 28 3.82 9.53 3.02
C THR A 28 3.62 8.63 1.80
N SER A 29 3.04 7.43 2.00
CA SER A 29 2.84 6.44 0.95
C SER A 29 1.64 6.81 0.07
N PRO A 30 1.82 6.96 -1.26
CA PRO A 30 0.71 7.28 -2.15
C PRO A 30 -0.48 6.33 -2.04
N LEU A 31 -0.28 5.03 -1.79
CA LEU A 31 -1.38 4.07 -1.59
C LEU A 31 -2.38 4.54 -0.52
N ILE A 32 -1.87 5.03 0.62
CA ILE A 32 -2.71 5.54 1.70
C ILE A 32 -3.49 6.77 1.24
N TRP A 33 -2.88 7.65 0.44
CA TRP A 33 -3.57 8.82 -0.05
C TRP A 33 -4.74 8.48 -0.97
N HIS A 34 -4.59 7.46 -1.82
CA HIS A 34 -5.67 6.99 -2.70
C HIS A 34 -6.82 6.38 -1.88
N ILE A 35 -6.50 5.61 -0.83
CA ILE A 35 -7.48 4.99 0.08
C ILE A 35 -8.26 6.04 0.90
N PHE A 36 -7.59 7.10 1.35
CA PHE A 36 -8.21 8.17 2.13
C PHE A 36 -8.77 9.31 1.26
N GLY A 37 -8.49 9.30 -0.04
CA GLY A 37 -8.88 10.35 -0.98
C GLY A 37 -8.22 11.71 -0.73
N ARG A 38 -7.19 11.76 0.11
CA ARG A 38 -6.46 12.99 0.46
C ARG A 38 -5.00 12.68 0.79
N ASN A 39 -4.13 13.65 0.60
CA ASN A 39 -2.75 13.53 1.06
C ASN A 39 -2.72 13.50 2.61
N THR A 40 -2.06 12.49 3.17
CA THR A 40 -1.91 12.30 4.62
C THR A 40 -0.54 12.70 5.15
N SER A 41 0.33 13.24 4.30
CA SER A 41 1.61 13.81 4.70
C SER A 41 1.43 14.97 5.65
N ARG A 42 2.47 15.27 6.42
CA ARG A 42 2.56 16.45 7.27
C ARG A 42 3.39 17.52 6.58
N PRO A 43 3.32 18.79 7.03
CA PRO A 43 4.07 19.88 6.42
C PRO A 43 5.59 19.67 6.37
N TRP A 44 6.13 18.85 7.28
CA TRP A 44 7.55 18.52 7.35
C TRP A 44 7.96 17.29 6.52
N ASP A 45 7.02 16.63 5.82
CA ASP A 45 7.32 15.53 4.89
C ASP A 45 7.63 16.09 3.48
N GLU A 46 8.46 17.15 3.43
CA GLU A 46 8.66 18.15 2.35
C GLU A 46 8.36 17.67 0.92
N ALA A 47 9.07 16.63 0.44
CA ALA A 47 8.94 16.12 -0.93
C ALA A 47 7.54 15.56 -1.27
N THR A 48 6.78 15.16 -0.26
CA THR A 48 5.47 14.52 -0.42
C THR A 48 4.30 15.45 -0.13
N ASN A 49 4.55 16.59 0.53
CA ASN A 49 3.50 17.50 0.98
C ASN A 49 2.76 18.21 -0.16
N GLU A 50 3.41 18.38 -1.31
CA GLU A 50 2.83 19.06 -2.47
C GLU A 50 2.05 18.12 -3.42
N LEU A 51 2.11 16.80 -3.18
CA LEU A 51 1.51 15.82 -4.08
C LEU A 51 0.00 15.68 -3.84
N ALA A 52 -0.76 15.63 -4.93
CA ALA A 52 -2.20 15.41 -4.87
C ALA A 52 -2.53 13.91 -4.83
N ALA A 53 -3.47 13.54 -3.95
CA ALA A 53 -4.08 12.22 -3.96
C ALA A 53 -5.03 12.08 -5.16
N LYS A 54 -5.02 10.91 -5.81
CA LYS A 54 -6.10 10.54 -6.74
C LYS A 54 -7.03 9.57 -6.02
N PRO A 55 -8.24 9.97 -5.62
CA PRO A 55 -9.15 9.06 -4.95
C PRO A 55 -9.53 7.91 -5.89
N ILE A 56 -9.75 6.73 -5.31
CA ILE A 56 -10.40 5.63 -6.01
C ILE A 56 -11.88 6.02 -6.19
N PRO A 57 -12.44 5.97 -7.42
CA PRO A 57 -13.84 6.34 -7.63
C PRO A 57 -14.78 5.47 -6.77
N PRO A 58 -15.73 6.07 -6.03
CA PRO A 58 -16.51 5.40 -4.99
C PRO A 58 -17.44 4.29 -5.53
N ASP A 59 -17.74 4.30 -6.83
CA ASP A 59 -18.68 3.35 -7.46
C ASP A 59 -17.96 2.24 -8.24
N GLN A 60 -16.63 2.23 -8.27
CA GLN A 60 -15.86 1.20 -8.98
C GLN A 60 -15.55 -0.01 -8.13
N VAL A 61 -15.46 0.15 -6.81
CA VAL A 61 -15.12 -0.91 -5.86
C VAL A 61 -15.84 -0.66 -4.54
N GLU A 62 -16.08 -1.73 -3.80
CA GLU A 62 -16.67 -1.61 -2.46
C GLU A 62 -15.75 -0.81 -1.53
N PRO A 63 -16.25 0.22 -0.81
CA PRO A 63 -15.43 1.02 0.07
C PRO A 63 -14.83 0.21 1.22
N LEU A 64 -13.54 0.44 1.49
CA LEU A 64 -12.89 -0.17 2.64
C LEU A 64 -13.48 0.33 3.96
N THR A 65 -13.69 -0.58 4.91
CA THR A 65 -14.04 -0.26 6.29
C THR A 65 -12.88 0.43 7.00
N SER A 66 -13.15 1.12 8.11
CA SER A 66 -12.10 1.74 8.92
C SER A 66 -11.05 0.74 9.42
N GLU A 67 -11.46 -0.49 9.71
CA GLU A 67 -10.56 -1.57 10.14
C GLU A 67 -9.64 -2.01 8.99
N GLN A 68 -10.19 -2.24 7.80
CA GLN A 68 -9.40 -2.57 6.62
C GLN A 68 -8.40 -1.47 6.27
N LYS A 69 -8.80 -0.20 6.34
CA LYS A 69 -7.90 0.94 6.15
C LYS A 69 -6.75 0.94 7.18
N ARG A 70 -7.04 0.60 8.43
CA ARG A 70 -6.03 0.48 9.49
C ARG A 70 -5.03 -0.65 9.20
N LEU A 71 -5.49 -1.78 8.69
CA LEU A 71 -4.60 -2.90 8.32
C LEU A 71 -3.58 -2.47 7.25
N PHE A 72 -3.98 -1.68 6.25
CA PHE A 72 -3.02 -1.15 5.27
C PHE A 72 -2.00 -0.20 5.89
N ILE A 73 -2.44 0.68 6.79
CA ILE A 73 -1.52 1.59 7.51
C ILE A 73 -0.50 0.78 8.29
N GLU A 74 -0.97 -0.17 9.11
CA GLU A 74 -0.14 -0.99 9.96
C GLU A 74 0.83 -1.85 9.15
N TRP A 75 0.37 -2.49 8.08
CA TRP A 75 1.23 -3.27 7.20
C TRP A 75 2.36 -2.42 6.59
N ILE A 76 2.08 -1.20 6.15
CA ILE A 76 3.13 -0.30 5.63
C ILE A 76 4.06 0.15 6.75
N ASP A 77 3.54 0.53 7.92
CA ASP A 77 4.35 0.97 9.06
C ASP A 77 5.26 -0.16 9.59
N LEU A 78 4.86 -1.42 9.44
CA LEU A 78 5.69 -2.61 9.70
C LEU A 78 6.75 -2.90 8.61
N GLY A 79 6.86 -2.03 7.59
CA GLY A 79 7.83 -2.17 6.51
C GLY A 79 7.30 -2.90 5.26
N ALA A 80 5.98 -3.05 5.14
CA ALA A 80 5.32 -3.72 4.01
C ALA A 80 5.90 -5.11 3.70
N PRO A 81 6.02 -6.02 4.69
CA PRO A 81 6.58 -7.35 4.47
C PRO A 81 5.72 -8.15 3.49
N TRP A 82 6.39 -8.91 2.62
CA TRP A 82 5.76 -9.84 1.68
C TRP A 82 5.30 -11.12 2.34
N ASP A 83 6.09 -11.62 3.27
CA ASP A 83 5.82 -12.77 4.08
C ASP A 83 6.02 -12.32 5.52
N ALA A 84 4.91 -12.07 6.22
CA ALA A 84 4.96 -11.87 7.65
C ALA A 84 5.16 -13.25 8.26
N LEU A 85 6.41 -13.69 8.34
CA LEU A 85 6.78 -14.90 9.08
C LEU A 85 6.30 -14.69 10.52
N ILE A 86 5.11 -15.23 10.82
CA ILE A 86 4.67 -15.50 12.17
C ILE A 86 5.49 -16.71 12.59
N ASP A 87 6.71 -16.47 13.07
CA ASP A 87 7.42 -17.51 13.82
C ASP A 87 6.62 -17.73 15.11
N HIS A 88 5.91 -18.87 15.16
CA HIS A 88 5.28 -19.42 16.36
C HIS A 88 6.31 -20.17 17.21
#